data_AF-A0A954F1W2-F1
#
_entry.id   AF-A0A954F1W2-F1
#
_cell.length_a   1.000
_cell.length_b   1.000
_cell.length_c   1.000
_cell.angle_alpha   90.00
_cell.angle_beta   90.00
_cell.angle_gamma   90.00
#
_symmetry.space_group_name_H-M   'P 1'
#
loop_
_entity.id
_entity.type
_entity.pdbx_description
1 polymer ?
#
loop_
_entity_poly.entity_id
_entity_poly.type
_entity_poly.pdbx_seq_one_letter_code
_entity_poly.pdbx_strand_id
1 'polypeptide(L)'
;MAKKKASKKAATKKAAAKKPAIKRAKHTLTDLDKKTIHVIASTATAVHKKILTRALPELKFPVRSLSNVQYTKQTGYFELGKGRKARALTVNTVKSFAQTLRLMSLSKEMVENDNFATKREAYYISKNWNDAKFGVQPESDAVMDDIEALASLEGLTREQLRFRPEEHGGALAGELTVIDRDRTSGNEIRIDCTAMGSGAYTIPSSVEHLKFETKAKFILAIETGGMFHRLNDHQYWRTANCILISMGGVPSRAQRRFMRRLSDEKKLPIYCFVDCDPYGIANIYRTLKVGSGNAAHINRFFCVPKAQFLGVTPQDIIDFKLEDATHPL
;
A
#
# COMPACT_ATOMS: atom_id res chain seq x y z
N MET A 1 75.23 -23.46 -11.28
CA MET A 1 73.90 -24.01 -11.61
C MET A 1 73.32 -24.70 -10.38
N ALA A 2 72.45 -24.03 -9.62
CA ALA A 2 71.90 -24.56 -8.37
C ALA A 2 70.38 -24.78 -8.49
N LYS A 3 69.97 -26.02 -8.20
CA LYS A 3 68.61 -26.57 -8.28
C LYS A 3 67.61 -25.82 -7.38
N LYS A 4 66.51 -25.34 -7.95
CA LYS A 4 65.30 -24.93 -7.22
C LYS A 4 64.59 -26.15 -6.63
N LYS A 5 64.58 -26.30 -5.30
CA LYS A 5 63.65 -27.17 -4.55
C LYS A 5 62.41 -26.35 -4.19
N ALA A 6 61.25 -26.75 -4.69
CA ALA A 6 59.96 -26.19 -4.30
C ALA A 6 59.50 -26.84 -2.97
N SER A 7 59.27 -26.03 -1.93
CA SER A 7 58.58 -26.45 -0.72
C SER A 7 57.10 -26.04 -0.80
N LYS A 8 56.20 -27.03 -0.77
CA LYS A 8 54.75 -26.82 -0.64
C LYS A 8 54.44 -26.41 0.81
N LYS A 9 54.01 -25.16 1.04
CA LYS A 9 53.30 -24.76 2.26
C LYS A 9 51.81 -24.96 2.04
N ALA A 10 51.23 -25.93 2.75
CA ALA A 10 49.79 -26.15 2.80
C ALA A 10 49.11 -25.00 3.57
N ALA A 11 48.28 -24.21 2.88
CA ALA A 11 47.40 -23.23 3.51
C ALA A 11 46.08 -23.93 3.86
N THR A 12 45.86 -24.14 5.16
CA THR A 12 44.61 -24.63 5.74
C THR A 12 43.47 -23.63 5.47
N LYS A 13 42.54 -24.00 4.59
CA LYS A 13 41.26 -23.30 4.41
C LYS A 13 40.44 -23.43 5.71
N LYS A 14 40.40 -22.38 6.53
CA LYS A 14 39.37 -22.23 7.57
C LYS A 14 38.02 -22.18 6.88
N ALA A 15 37.23 -23.25 7.03
CA ALA A 15 35.84 -23.30 6.62
C ALA A 15 35.06 -22.21 7.36
N ALA A 16 34.50 -21.26 6.62
CA ALA A 16 33.57 -20.28 7.17
C ALA A 16 32.36 -21.03 7.74
N ALA A 17 32.21 -21.01 9.06
CA ALA A 17 31.06 -21.58 9.74
C ALA A 17 29.78 -20.94 9.19
N LYS A 18 28.92 -21.75 8.55
CA LYS A 18 27.58 -21.34 8.14
C LYS A 18 26.83 -20.86 9.38
N LYS A 19 26.49 -19.56 9.43
CA LYS A 19 25.57 -19.02 10.44
C LYS A 19 24.30 -19.88 10.44
N PRO A 20 23.78 -20.32 11.61
CA PRO A 20 22.57 -21.12 11.66
C PRO A 20 21.42 -20.30 11.09
N ALA A 21 20.75 -20.85 10.07
CA ALA A 21 19.54 -20.26 9.53
C ALA A 21 18.51 -20.21 10.66
N ILE A 22 18.11 -19.00 11.05
CA ILE A 22 17.03 -18.77 12.00
C ILE A 22 15.80 -19.47 11.41
N LYS A 23 15.38 -20.58 12.03
CA LYS A 23 14.16 -21.30 11.66
C LYS A 23 13.00 -20.34 11.91
N ARG A 24 12.52 -19.67 10.86
CA ARG A 24 11.28 -18.89 10.92
C ARG A 24 10.18 -19.80 11.44
N ALA A 25 9.45 -19.34 12.45
CA ALA A 25 8.31 -20.06 13.01
C ALA A 25 7.35 -20.47 11.87
N LYS A 26 6.68 -21.62 11.99
CA LYS A 26 5.69 -22.10 11.01
C LYS A 26 4.65 -20.99 10.81
N HIS A 27 4.65 -20.36 9.64
CA HIS A 27 3.72 -19.29 9.32
C HIS A 27 2.30 -19.84 9.31
N THR A 28 1.44 -19.28 10.17
CA THR A 28 0.02 -19.57 10.17
C THR A 28 -0.68 -18.61 9.20
N LEU A 29 -1.18 -19.14 8.10
CA LEU A 29 -1.90 -18.36 7.09
C LEU A 29 -3.12 -17.68 7.73
N THR A 30 -3.21 -16.35 7.57
CA THR A 30 -4.38 -15.60 8.01
C THR A 30 -5.60 -15.92 7.14
N ASP A 31 -6.81 -15.57 7.61
CA ASP A 31 -8.03 -15.81 6.83
C ASP A 31 -8.02 -15.04 5.49
N LEU A 32 -7.39 -13.86 5.47
CA LEU A 32 -7.17 -13.08 4.25
C LEU A 32 -6.17 -13.77 3.32
N ASP A 33 -5.10 -14.38 3.84
CA ASP A 33 -4.13 -15.14 3.04
C ASP A 33 -4.79 -16.37 2.39
N LYS A 34 -5.61 -17.11 3.16
CA LYS A 34 -6.39 -18.23 2.63
C LYS A 34 -7.35 -17.78 1.54
N LYS A 35 -8.00 -16.62 1.72
CA LYS A 35 -8.89 -16.04 0.71
C LYS A 35 -8.11 -15.66 -0.55
N THR A 36 -6.94 -15.05 -0.42
CA THR A 36 -6.05 -14.75 -1.55
C THR A 36 -5.67 -16.00 -2.34
N ILE A 37 -5.21 -17.05 -1.66
CA ILE A 37 -4.84 -18.31 -2.30
C ILE A 37 -6.07 -18.93 -2.99
N HIS A 38 -7.24 -18.90 -2.33
CA HIS A 38 -8.47 -19.42 -2.89
C HIS A 38 -8.87 -18.70 -4.19
N VAL A 39 -8.81 -17.37 -4.23
CA VAL A 39 -9.13 -16.57 -5.43
C VAL A 39 -8.17 -16.87 -6.57
N ILE A 40 -6.87 -16.98 -6.28
CA ILE A 40 -5.87 -17.34 -7.29
C ILE A 40 -6.10 -18.75 -7.81
N ALA A 41 -6.33 -19.72 -6.91
CA ALA A 41 -6.57 -21.11 -7.26
C ALA A 41 -7.87 -21.29 -8.06
N SER A 42 -8.97 -20.66 -7.64
CA SER A 42 -10.26 -20.75 -8.34
C SER A 42 -10.18 -20.16 -9.74
N THR A 43 -9.48 -19.03 -9.90
CA THR A 43 -9.22 -18.41 -11.21
C THR A 43 -8.40 -19.35 -12.10
N ALA A 44 -7.34 -19.96 -11.56
CA ALA A 44 -6.50 -20.91 -12.29
C ALA A 44 -7.28 -22.18 -12.69
N THR A 45 -8.09 -22.74 -11.79
CA THR A 45 -8.95 -23.91 -12.07
C THR A 45 -9.98 -23.59 -13.14
N ALA A 46 -10.59 -22.40 -13.12
CA ALA A 46 -11.55 -21.97 -14.14
C ALA A 46 -10.89 -21.85 -15.53
N VAL A 47 -9.68 -21.28 -15.60
CA VAL A 47 -8.90 -21.21 -16.84
C VAL A 47 -8.53 -22.61 -17.33
N HIS A 48 -8.03 -23.47 -16.45
CA HIS A 48 -7.65 -24.84 -16.78
C HIS A 48 -8.85 -25.66 -17.30
N LYS A 49 -10.01 -25.57 -16.63
CA LYS A 49 -11.24 -26.24 -17.06
C LYS A 49 -11.67 -25.79 -18.46
N LYS A 50 -11.62 -24.48 -18.76
CA LYS A 50 -11.94 -23.96 -20.10
C LYS A 50 -11.01 -24.54 -21.17
N ILE A 51 -9.72 -24.60 -20.89
CA ILE A 51 -8.71 -25.21 -21.79
C ILE A 51 -9.02 -26.69 -22.04
N LEU A 52 -9.33 -27.46 -20.99
CA LEU A 52 -9.69 -28.88 -21.13
C LEU A 52 -10.96 -29.08 -21.98
N THR A 53 -11.95 -28.19 -21.84
CA THR A 53 -13.16 -28.20 -22.67
C THR A 53 -12.94 -27.64 -24.09
N ARG A 54 -11.70 -27.33 -24.47
CA ARG A 54 -11.33 -26.68 -25.75
C ARG A 54 -12.06 -25.35 -26.01
N ALA A 55 -12.51 -24.69 -24.94
CA ALA A 55 -13.12 -23.38 -25.00
C ALA A 55 -12.05 -22.30 -24.80
N LEU A 56 -12.20 -21.16 -25.48
CA LEU A 56 -11.26 -20.04 -25.36
C LEU A 56 -11.24 -19.53 -23.91
N PRO A 57 -10.11 -19.63 -23.18
CA PRO A 57 -10.03 -19.10 -21.83
C PRO A 57 -10.00 -17.57 -21.88
N GLU A 58 -10.80 -16.95 -21.01
CA GLU A 58 -10.92 -15.51 -20.87
C GLU A 58 -10.96 -15.13 -19.40
N LEU A 59 -10.27 -14.04 -19.06
CA LEU A 59 -10.30 -13.40 -17.75
C LEU A 59 -11.04 -12.06 -17.88
N LYS A 60 -12.06 -11.84 -17.04
CA LYS A 60 -12.86 -10.61 -17.06
C LYS A 60 -12.42 -9.71 -15.93
N PHE A 61 -11.90 -8.54 -16.27
CA PHE A 61 -11.44 -7.51 -15.34
C PHE A 61 -12.44 -6.35 -15.29
N PRO A 62 -12.68 -5.70 -14.15
CA PRO A 62 -13.43 -4.45 -14.12
C PRO A 62 -12.67 -3.33 -14.83
N VAL A 63 -13.40 -2.49 -15.58
CA VAL A 63 -12.80 -1.34 -16.27
C VAL A 63 -12.53 -0.23 -15.25
N ARG A 64 -11.27 0.21 -15.16
CA ARG A 64 -10.75 1.21 -14.20
C ARG A 64 -10.69 2.64 -14.76
N SER A 65 -11.54 2.99 -15.72
CA SER A 65 -11.58 4.33 -16.30
C SER A 65 -12.60 5.22 -15.58
N LEU A 66 -12.37 6.53 -15.60
CA LEU A 66 -13.34 7.53 -15.07
C LEU A 66 -14.75 7.35 -15.64
N SER A 67 -14.87 6.87 -16.88
CA SER A 67 -16.17 6.59 -17.54
C SER A 67 -16.96 5.44 -16.92
N ASN A 68 -16.31 4.55 -16.16
CA ASN A 68 -16.94 3.42 -15.47
C ASN A 68 -16.93 3.59 -13.95
N VAL A 69 -17.02 4.84 -13.48
CA VAL A 69 -17.01 5.15 -12.05
C VAL A 69 -18.24 5.97 -11.70
N GLN A 70 -18.89 5.62 -10.58
CA GLN A 70 -20.02 6.35 -10.06
C GLN A 70 -19.70 6.91 -8.67
N TYR A 71 -20.20 8.10 -8.36
CA TYR A 71 -20.09 8.70 -7.04
C TYR A 71 -21.48 8.82 -6.42
N THR A 72 -21.63 8.26 -5.23
CA THR A 72 -22.88 8.36 -4.45
C THR A 72 -22.59 9.12 -3.17
N LYS A 73 -23.36 10.17 -2.87
CA LYS A 73 -23.16 11.02 -1.68
C LYS A 73 -23.26 10.24 -0.35
N GLN A 74 -24.03 9.15 -0.33
CA GLN A 74 -24.23 8.28 0.84
C GLN A 74 -22.98 7.44 1.15
N THR A 75 -22.33 6.88 0.13
CA THR A 75 -21.10 6.09 0.30
C THR A 75 -19.87 7.00 0.43
N GLY A 76 -19.89 8.14 -0.25
CA GLY A 76 -18.91 9.22 -0.11
C GLY A 76 -17.56 8.94 -0.78
N TYR A 77 -17.45 7.87 -1.57
CA TYR A 77 -16.29 7.52 -2.38
C TYR A 77 -16.71 7.02 -3.77
N PHE A 78 -15.77 7.01 -4.71
CA PHE A 78 -16.00 6.49 -6.07
C PHE A 78 -16.11 4.96 -6.10
N GLU A 79 -17.17 4.45 -6.72
CA GLU A 79 -17.43 3.02 -6.90
C GLU A 79 -17.25 2.58 -8.35
N LEU A 80 -16.76 1.35 -8.53
CA LEU A 80 -16.67 0.72 -9.84
C LEU A 80 -18.06 0.44 -10.40
N GLY A 81 -18.27 0.86 -11.64
CA GLY A 81 -19.44 0.50 -12.43
C GLY A 81 -19.41 -0.94 -12.96
N LYS A 82 -20.40 -1.26 -13.79
CA LYS A 82 -20.62 -2.60 -14.36
C LYS A 82 -19.70 -2.93 -15.54
N GLY A 83 -18.93 -1.99 -16.06
CA GLY A 83 -18.00 -2.21 -17.16
C GLY A 83 -16.98 -3.32 -16.86
N ARG A 84 -16.82 -4.25 -17.79
CA ARG A 84 -15.85 -5.35 -17.73
C ARG A 84 -15.06 -5.40 -19.03
N LYS A 85 -13.75 -5.59 -18.93
CA LYS A 85 -12.82 -5.86 -20.03
C LYS A 85 -12.40 -7.32 -19.99
N ALA A 86 -12.66 -8.07 -21.06
CA ALA A 86 -12.19 -9.44 -21.19
C ALA A 86 -10.78 -9.46 -21.80
N ARG A 87 -9.88 -10.26 -21.23
CA ARG A 87 -8.62 -10.67 -21.84
C ARG A 87 -8.72 -12.15 -22.16
N ALA A 88 -8.80 -12.48 -23.45
CA ALA A 88 -8.80 -13.86 -23.92
C ALA A 88 -7.39 -14.31 -24.33
N LEU A 89 -7.19 -15.61 -24.45
CA LEU A 89 -5.94 -16.19 -24.98
C LEU A 89 -5.94 -16.12 -26.52
N THR A 90 -5.90 -14.91 -27.09
CA THR A 90 -5.76 -14.68 -28.54
C THR A 90 -4.35 -14.21 -28.88
N VAL A 91 -3.97 -14.26 -30.16
CA VAL A 91 -2.61 -13.95 -30.65
C VAL A 91 -2.08 -12.62 -30.11
N ASN A 92 -2.91 -11.58 -30.06
CA ASN A 92 -2.49 -10.25 -29.62
C ASN A 92 -2.41 -10.10 -28.10
N THR A 93 -3.17 -10.88 -27.33
CA THR A 93 -3.26 -10.75 -25.86
C THR A 93 -2.61 -11.91 -25.10
N VAL A 94 -2.08 -12.92 -25.80
CA VAL A 94 -1.46 -14.13 -25.23
C VAL A 94 -0.36 -13.79 -24.23
N LYS A 95 0.50 -12.81 -24.56
CA LYS A 95 1.61 -12.38 -23.69
C LYS A 95 1.08 -11.80 -22.38
N SER A 96 0.12 -10.87 -22.47
CA SER A 96 -0.50 -10.22 -21.31
C SER A 96 -1.28 -11.21 -20.43
N PHE A 97 -1.90 -12.21 -21.05
CA PHE A 97 -2.61 -13.28 -20.36
C PHE A 97 -1.63 -14.17 -19.59
N ALA A 98 -0.54 -14.60 -20.22
CA ALA A 98 0.51 -15.39 -19.59
C ALA A 98 1.18 -14.63 -18.43
N GLN A 99 1.49 -13.34 -18.61
CA GLN A 99 2.03 -12.45 -17.57
C GLN A 99 1.09 -12.36 -16.36
N THR A 100 -0.23 -12.27 -16.60
CA THR A 100 -1.23 -12.22 -15.53
C THR A 100 -1.19 -13.50 -14.68
N LEU A 101 -1.18 -14.66 -15.32
CA LEU A 101 -1.09 -15.96 -14.62
C LEU A 101 0.23 -16.12 -13.87
N ARG A 102 1.35 -15.67 -14.45
CA ARG A 102 2.66 -15.71 -13.78
C ARG A 102 2.72 -14.81 -12.56
N LEU A 103 2.15 -13.61 -12.61
CA LEU A 103 2.05 -12.72 -11.44
C LEU A 103 1.12 -13.30 -10.36
N MET A 104 0.01 -13.95 -10.74
CA MET A 104 -0.84 -14.66 -9.78
C MET A 104 -0.10 -15.83 -9.11
N SER A 105 0.69 -16.60 -9.87
CA SER A 105 1.55 -17.66 -9.31
C SER A 105 2.58 -17.09 -8.34
N LEU A 106 3.24 -15.99 -8.71
CA LEU A 106 4.19 -15.31 -7.84
C LEU A 106 3.53 -14.83 -6.54
N SER A 107 2.33 -14.24 -6.64
CA SER A 107 1.56 -13.82 -5.45
C SER A 107 1.25 -14.99 -4.53
N LYS A 108 0.81 -16.14 -5.08
CA LYS A 108 0.59 -17.37 -4.31
C LYS A 108 1.86 -17.82 -3.57
N GLU A 109 3.00 -17.88 -4.27
CA GLU A 109 4.28 -18.25 -3.67
C GLU A 109 4.70 -17.28 -2.54
N MET A 110 4.46 -15.98 -2.72
CA MET A 110 4.76 -14.97 -1.70
C MET A 110 3.88 -15.14 -0.46
N VAL A 111 2.59 -15.44 -0.64
CA VAL A 111 1.67 -15.70 0.48
C VAL A 111 2.05 -16.98 1.22
N GLU A 112 2.34 -18.07 0.51
CA GLU A 112 2.71 -19.36 1.12
C GLU A 112 4.02 -19.30 1.91
N ASN A 113 5.00 -18.50 1.44
CA ASN A 113 6.31 -18.36 2.08
C ASN A 113 6.40 -17.19 3.08
N ASP A 114 5.27 -16.52 3.37
CA ASP A 114 5.21 -15.27 4.17
C ASP A 114 6.27 -14.24 3.76
N ASN A 115 6.38 -14.05 2.45
CA ASN A 115 7.27 -13.08 1.85
C ASN A 115 6.48 -11.99 1.14
N PHE A 116 7.17 -10.96 0.66
CA PHE A 116 6.58 -9.92 -0.17
C PHE A 116 7.51 -9.59 -1.33
N ALA A 117 6.94 -8.98 -2.36
CA ALA A 117 7.70 -8.41 -3.46
C ALA A 117 7.34 -6.94 -3.62
N THR A 118 8.32 -6.08 -3.81
CA THR A 118 8.06 -4.72 -4.28
C THR A 118 7.67 -4.74 -5.76
N LYS A 119 7.05 -3.66 -6.25
CA LYS A 119 6.75 -3.51 -7.69
C LYS A 119 7.99 -3.70 -8.56
N ARG A 120 9.13 -3.15 -8.12
CA ARG A 120 10.41 -3.26 -8.84
C ARG A 120 10.95 -4.68 -8.79
N GLU A 121 10.90 -5.33 -7.64
CA GLU A 121 11.33 -6.72 -7.49
C GLU A 121 10.50 -7.65 -8.38
N ALA A 122 9.18 -7.51 -8.39
CA ALA A 122 8.31 -8.32 -9.24
C ALA A 122 8.59 -8.08 -10.74
N TYR A 123 8.93 -6.85 -11.15
CA TYR A 123 9.42 -6.57 -12.50
C TYR A 123 10.74 -7.30 -12.81
N TYR A 124 11.70 -7.32 -11.88
CA TYR A 124 12.96 -8.05 -12.08
C TYR A 124 12.78 -9.57 -12.10
N ILE A 125 11.93 -10.12 -11.23
CA ILE A 125 11.57 -11.55 -11.25
C ILE A 125 10.99 -11.96 -12.61
N SER A 126 10.22 -11.06 -13.25
CA SER A 126 9.68 -11.32 -14.58
C SER A 126 10.72 -11.53 -15.68
N LYS A 127 11.96 -11.06 -15.49
CA LYS A 127 13.04 -11.25 -16.48
C LYS A 127 13.40 -12.73 -16.67
N ASN A 128 13.06 -13.58 -15.69
CA ASN A 128 13.23 -15.02 -15.76
C ASN A 128 12.07 -15.74 -16.49
N TRP A 129 11.07 -15.01 -17.00
CA TRP A 129 9.89 -15.59 -17.65
C TRP A 129 10.02 -15.76 -19.16
N ASN A 130 11.24 -15.72 -19.70
CA ASN A 130 11.53 -15.83 -21.14
C ASN A 130 10.65 -14.85 -21.96
N ASP A 131 9.86 -15.36 -22.91
CA ASP A 131 9.01 -14.56 -23.79
C ASP A 131 7.89 -13.81 -23.06
N ALA A 132 7.55 -14.23 -21.84
CA ALA A 132 6.57 -13.56 -20.99
C ALA A 132 7.18 -12.45 -20.11
N LYS A 133 8.46 -12.09 -20.28
CA LYS A 133 9.09 -11.00 -19.52
C LYS A 133 8.44 -9.64 -19.81
N PHE A 134 8.42 -8.77 -18.81
CA PHE A 134 8.03 -7.37 -19.00
C PHE A 134 9.13 -6.60 -19.74
N GLY A 135 8.73 -5.80 -20.72
CA GLY A 135 9.64 -4.90 -21.43
C GLY A 135 9.95 -3.66 -20.61
N VAL A 136 8.91 -3.07 -20.02
CA VAL A 136 8.97 -1.81 -19.26
C VAL A 136 8.18 -1.93 -17.95
N GLN A 137 8.57 -1.16 -16.93
CA GLN A 137 7.91 -1.20 -15.62
C GLN A 137 6.41 -0.84 -15.65
N PRO A 138 5.93 0.15 -16.44
CA PRO A 138 4.50 0.45 -16.56
C PRO A 138 3.65 -0.73 -17.05
N GLU A 139 4.23 -1.65 -17.84
CA GLU A 139 3.55 -2.88 -18.30
C GLU A 139 3.25 -3.80 -17.11
N SER A 140 4.24 -3.98 -16.22
CA SER A 140 4.10 -4.76 -14.99
C SER A 140 3.07 -4.15 -14.04
N ASP A 141 3.13 -2.82 -13.85
CA ASP A 141 2.18 -2.10 -13.00
C ASP A 141 0.74 -2.22 -13.51
N ALA A 142 0.53 -2.11 -14.83
CA ALA A 142 -0.80 -2.25 -15.42
C ALA A 142 -1.39 -3.66 -15.21
N VAL A 143 -0.57 -4.71 -15.31
CA VAL A 143 -1.02 -6.10 -15.04
C VAL A 143 -1.28 -6.32 -13.55
N MET A 144 -0.42 -5.81 -12.66
CA MET A 144 -0.64 -5.88 -11.21
C MET A 144 -1.95 -5.20 -10.81
N ASP A 145 -2.22 -4.02 -11.34
CA ASP A 145 -3.46 -3.31 -11.03
C ASP A 145 -4.69 -4.05 -11.56
N ASP A 146 -4.60 -4.76 -12.69
CA ASP A 146 -5.72 -5.58 -13.19
C ASP A 146 -5.97 -6.79 -12.29
N ILE A 147 -4.91 -7.45 -11.80
CA ILE A 147 -5.04 -8.53 -10.81
C ILE A 147 -5.66 -7.99 -9.52
N GLU A 148 -5.22 -6.82 -9.05
CA GLU A 148 -5.83 -6.16 -7.90
C GLU A 148 -7.32 -5.88 -8.14
N ALA A 149 -7.68 -5.40 -9.33
CA ALA A 149 -9.07 -5.09 -9.65
C ALA A 149 -9.94 -6.36 -9.63
N LEU A 150 -9.42 -7.49 -10.09
CA LEU A 150 -10.09 -8.79 -9.97
C LEU A 150 -10.20 -9.22 -8.50
N ALA A 151 -9.14 -9.09 -7.71
CA ALA A 151 -9.11 -9.44 -6.30
C ALA A 151 -10.04 -8.54 -5.45
N SER A 152 -10.22 -7.27 -5.86
CA SER A 152 -11.08 -6.31 -5.18
C SER A 152 -12.57 -6.67 -5.22
N LEU A 153 -13.00 -7.46 -6.22
CA LEU A 153 -14.36 -8.00 -6.28
C LEU A 153 -14.64 -8.95 -5.10
N GLU A 154 -13.59 -9.64 -4.64
CA GLU A 154 -13.60 -10.49 -3.45
C GLU A 154 -13.19 -9.72 -2.19
N GLY A 155 -13.05 -8.41 -2.28
CA GLY A 155 -12.66 -7.52 -1.20
C GLY A 155 -11.20 -7.64 -0.77
N LEU A 156 -10.32 -8.12 -1.66
CA LEU A 156 -8.89 -8.20 -1.42
C LEU A 156 -8.15 -6.98 -1.97
N THR A 157 -7.07 -6.58 -1.31
CA THR A 157 -6.19 -5.48 -1.73
C THR A 157 -4.84 -5.99 -2.24
N ARG A 158 -4.11 -5.18 -3.02
CA ARG A 158 -2.77 -5.54 -3.50
C ARG A 158 -1.79 -5.88 -2.36
N GLU A 159 -1.91 -5.21 -1.23
CA GLU A 159 -1.08 -5.49 -0.06
C GLU A 159 -1.31 -6.92 0.48
N GLN A 160 -2.52 -7.47 0.32
CA GLN A 160 -2.85 -8.87 0.64
C GLN A 160 -2.37 -9.86 -0.45
N LEU A 161 -2.20 -9.39 -1.69
CA LEU A 161 -1.48 -10.13 -2.75
C LEU A 161 0.05 -10.15 -2.54
N ARG A 162 0.54 -9.56 -1.43
CA ARG A 162 1.96 -9.44 -1.06
C ARG A 162 2.80 -8.60 -2.02
N PHE A 163 2.15 -7.78 -2.84
CA PHE A 163 2.82 -6.75 -3.64
C PHE A 163 2.82 -5.42 -2.88
N ARG A 164 4.01 -4.93 -2.53
CA ARG A 164 4.15 -3.68 -1.75
C ARG A 164 4.67 -2.54 -2.63
N PRO A 165 4.12 -1.33 -2.47
CA PRO A 165 4.74 -0.16 -3.08
C PRO A 165 6.01 0.24 -2.31
N GLU A 166 6.98 0.81 -3.03
CA GLU A 166 8.08 1.58 -2.44
C GLU A 166 7.56 3.02 -2.21
N GLU A 167 6.74 3.21 -1.19
CA GLU A 167 6.23 4.51 -0.78
C GLU A 167 6.88 4.93 0.54
N HIS A 168 7.26 6.20 0.68
CA HIS A 168 7.67 6.74 1.98
C HIS A 168 6.46 6.73 2.92
N GLY A 169 6.63 6.11 4.09
CA GLY A 169 5.63 6.11 5.13
C GLY A 169 5.48 7.51 5.69
N GLY A 170 4.23 7.95 5.90
CA GLY A 170 3.96 9.21 6.60
C GLY A 170 4.53 9.23 8.01
N ALA A 171 4.76 10.43 8.53
CA ALA A 171 5.16 10.63 9.91
C ALA A 171 3.93 10.76 10.81
N LEU A 172 3.92 10.06 11.94
CA LEU A 172 2.83 10.10 12.91
C LEU A 172 3.36 10.46 14.31
N ALA A 173 2.67 11.39 14.96
CA ALA A 173 2.94 11.78 16.34
C ALA A 173 1.63 12.09 17.06
N GLY A 174 1.53 11.77 18.35
CA GLY A 174 0.37 12.12 19.16
C GLY A 174 -0.08 11.00 20.08
N GLU A 175 -1.28 11.16 20.65
CA GLU A 175 -1.85 10.25 21.64
C GLU A 175 -2.36 8.95 20.98
N LEU A 176 -1.42 8.09 20.58
CA LEU A 176 -1.69 6.81 19.93
C LEU A 176 -0.67 5.75 20.38
N THR A 177 -1.17 4.62 20.84
CA THR A 177 -0.39 3.40 21.02
C THR A 177 -0.72 2.45 19.88
N VAL A 178 0.28 2.12 19.07
CA VAL A 178 0.18 1.15 17.98
C VAL A 178 0.67 -0.20 18.50
N ILE A 179 -0.19 -1.21 18.44
CA ILE A 179 0.19 -2.58 18.77
C ILE A 179 0.54 -3.28 17.46
N ASP A 180 1.83 -3.54 17.29
CA ASP A 180 2.40 -4.28 16.18
C ASP A 180 2.80 -5.70 16.64
N ARG A 181 3.20 -6.58 15.72
CA ARG A 181 3.72 -7.91 16.02
C ARG A 181 5.17 -7.99 15.60
N ASP A 182 6.02 -8.53 16.46
CA ASP A 182 7.38 -8.86 16.08
C ASP A 182 7.36 -9.93 14.97
N ARG A 183 8.09 -9.68 13.89
CA ARG A 183 8.20 -10.61 12.75
C ARG A 183 8.92 -11.90 13.12
N THR A 184 9.74 -11.88 14.16
CA THR A 184 10.55 -13.05 14.54
C THR A 184 9.87 -13.86 15.64
N SER A 185 9.42 -13.21 16.71
CA SER A 185 8.82 -13.88 17.86
C SER A 185 7.29 -13.99 17.81
N GLY A 186 6.60 -13.19 16.98
CA GLY A 186 5.15 -13.11 16.95
C GLY A 186 4.52 -12.42 18.17
N ASN A 187 5.35 -11.91 19.09
CA ASN A 187 4.89 -11.20 20.27
C ASN A 187 4.32 -9.83 19.91
N GLU A 188 3.28 -9.41 20.63
CA GLU A 188 2.69 -8.08 20.48
C GLU A 188 3.64 -7.03 21.06
N ILE A 189 4.09 -6.10 20.23
CA ILE A 189 4.89 -4.94 20.61
C ILE A 189 3.96 -3.74 20.70
N ARG A 190 3.91 -3.11 21.87
CA ARG A 190 3.22 -1.84 22.07
C ARG A 190 4.19 -0.70 21.78
N ILE A 191 3.87 0.09 20.76
CA ILE A 191 4.65 1.25 20.33
C ILE A 191 3.87 2.50 20.74
N ASP A 192 4.38 3.22 21.73
CA ASP A 192 3.81 4.47 22.17
C ASP A 192 4.30 5.62 21.28
N CYS A 193 3.39 6.25 20.54
CA CYS A 193 3.70 7.37 19.64
C CYS A 193 3.84 8.71 20.37
N THR A 194 3.60 8.76 21.69
CA THR A 194 3.81 9.96 22.52
C THR A 194 5.26 10.14 22.98
N ALA A 195 6.04 9.05 22.97
CA ALA A 195 7.39 8.97 23.52
C ALA A 195 8.50 8.94 22.45
N MET A 196 8.20 9.45 21.23
CA MET A 196 9.15 9.43 20.10
C MET A 196 10.13 10.63 20.08
N GLY A 197 10.05 11.53 21.06
CA GLY A 197 10.91 12.72 21.13
C GLY A 197 10.68 13.67 19.95
N SER A 198 11.76 14.08 19.28
CA SER A 198 11.71 14.85 18.03
C SER A 198 11.36 14.01 16.80
N GLY A 199 11.40 12.68 16.95
CA GLY A 199 11.04 11.73 15.90
C GLY A 199 9.54 11.55 15.77
N ALA A 200 9.16 10.66 14.85
CA ALA A 200 7.79 10.28 14.60
C ALA A 200 7.72 8.80 14.19
N TYR A 201 6.57 8.18 14.43
CA TYR A 201 6.30 6.84 13.95
C TYR A 201 6.11 6.87 12.43
N THR A 202 6.88 6.06 11.71
CA THR A 202 6.73 5.93 10.24
C THR A 202 5.72 4.85 9.93
N ILE A 203 4.65 5.20 9.20
CA ILE A 203 3.58 4.25 8.86
C ILE A 203 4.13 3.14 7.96
N PRO A 204 4.00 1.85 8.34
CA PRO A 204 4.46 0.74 7.52
C PRO A 204 3.58 0.53 6.29
N SER A 205 4.12 -0.11 5.26
CA SER A 205 3.40 -0.38 4.00
C SER A 205 2.24 -1.37 4.14
N SER A 206 2.25 -2.22 5.17
CA SER A 206 1.11 -3.07 5.54
C SER A 206 0.60 -2.61 6.89
N VAL A 207 -0.68 -2.25 6.94
CA VAL A 207 -1.30 -1.72 8.15
C VAL A 207 -2.39 -2.63 8.71
N GLU A 208 -2.76 -3.74 8.06
CA GLU A 208 -3.93 -4.59 8.45
C GLU A 208 -3.77 -5.33 9.78
N HIS A 209 -2.54 -5.65 10.19
CA HIS A 209 -2.27 -6.38 11.43
C HIS A 209 -2.17 -5.47 12.66
N LEU A 210 -2.05 -4.16 12.45
CA LEU A 210 -1.93 -3.17 13.52
C LEU A 210 -3.23 -3.10 14.32
N LYS A 211 -3.13 -2.99 15.64
CA LYS A 211 -4.24 -2.59 16.50
C LYS A 211 -3.95 -1.22 17.10
N PHE A 212 -5.02 -0.47 17.38
CA PHE A 212 -4.91 0.90 17.86
C PHE A 212 -5.49 1.04 19.26
N GLU A 213 -4.80 1.77 20.13
CA GLU A 213 -5.29 2.25 21.41
C GLU A 213 -5.04 3.76 21.49
N THR A 214 -6.09 4.55 21.74
CA THR A 214 -6.00 6.00 21.75
C THR A 214 -7.15 6.60 22.57
N LYS A 215 -6.87 7.74 23.20
CA LYS A 215 -7.87 8.60 23.85
C LYS A 215 -8.01 9.96 23.14
N ALA A 216 -7.39 10.10 21.97
CA ALA A 216 -7.47 11.31 21.17
C ALA A 216 -8.91 11.61 20.76
N LYS A 217 -9.23 12.90 20.60
CA LYS A 217 -10.55 13.38 20.17
C LYS A 217 -10.68 13.44 18.65
N PHE A 218 -9.58 13.71 17.94
CA PHE A 218 -9.55 13.84 16.49
C PHE A 218 -8.17 13.55 15.91
N ILE A 219 -8.13 13.39 14.58
CA ILE A 219 -6.91 13.22 13.80
C ILE A 219 -6.72 14.45 12.92
N LEU A 220 -5.51 15.01 12.90
CA LEU A 220 -5.13 16.13 12.06
C LEU A 220 -4.15 15.64 10.99
N ALA A 221 -4.61 15.57 9.74
CA ALA A 221 -3.81 15.23 8.58
C ALA A 221 -3.21 16.51 7.98
N ILE A 222 -1.88 16.61 7.99
CA ILE A 222 -1.13 17.81 7.62
C ILE A 222 -0.37 17.54 6.32
N GLU A 223 -0.47 18.43 5.35
CA GLU A 223 0.25 18.29 4.07
C GLU A 223 1.76 18.42 4.23
N THR A 224 2.23 19.55 4.76
CA THR A 224 3.64 19.91 4.76
C THR A 224 4.38 19.32 5.96
N GLY A 225 5.52 18.68 5.69
CA GLY A 225 6.37 18.12 6.75
C GLY A 225 6.87 19.18 7.72
N GLY A 226 7.16 20.40 7.24
CA GLY A 226 7.59 21.52 8.08
C GLY A 226 6.55 21.91 9.13
N MET A 227 5.28 21.98 8.74
CA MET A 227 4.19 22.26 9.68
C MET A 227 4.00 21.13 10.70
N PHE A 228 4.12 19.88 10.25
CA PHE A 228 4.09 18.72 11.15
C PHE A 228 5.19 18.78 12.22
N HIS A 229 6.45 19.04 11.81
CA HIS A 229 7.56 19.14 12.76
C HIS A 229 7.34 20.26 13.77
N ARG A 230 6.90 21.44 13.30
CA ARG A 230 6.60 22.58 14.18
C ARG A 230 5.50 22.26 15.20
N LEU A 231 4.40 21.63 14.77
CA LEU A 231 3.32 21.24 15.68
C LEU A 231 3.73 20.14 16.66
N ASN A 232 4.62 19.23 16.24
CA ASN A 232 5.17 18.20 17.10
C ASN A 232 6.11 18.79 18.17
N ASP A 233 6.98 19.73 17.79
CA ASP A 233 7.91 20.42 18.69
C ASP A 233 7.17 21.22 19.76
N HIS A 234 6.07 21.89 19.38
CA HIS A 234 5.18 22.58 20.33
C HIS A 234 4.24 21.65 21.10
N GLN A 235 4.33 20.33 20.89
CA GLN A 235 3.49 19.32 21.53
C GLN A 235 1.98 19.63 21.43
N TYR A 236 1.53 20.20 20.31
CA TYR A 236 0.13 20.60 20.13
C TYR A 236 -0.85 19.43 20.34
N TRP A 237 -0.41 18.23 20.01
CA TRP A 237 -1.15 16.99 20.22
C TRP A 237 -1.51 16.70 21.69
N ARG A 238 -0.72 17.20 22.66
CA ARG A 238 -1.03 17.10 24.10
C ARG A 238 -2.09 18.09 24.53
N THR A 239 -2.07 19.31 24.00
CA THR A 239 -3.03 20.36 24.37
C THR A 239 -4.41 20.08 23.78
N ALA A 240 -4.44 19.64 22.52
CA ALA A 240 -5.68 19.38 21.79
C ALA A 240 -6.19 17.94 21.92
N ASN A 241 -5.41 17.03 22.56
CA ASN A 241 -5.64 15.58 22.60
C ASN A 241 -5.92 15.03 21.19
N CYS A 242 -4.96 15.18 20.28
CA CYS A 242 -5.12 14.78 18.89
C CYS A 242 -3.96 13.92 18.37
N ILE A 243 -4.16 13.33 17.19
CA ILE A 243 -3.13 12.58 16.47
C ILE A 243 -2.74 13.39 15.24
N LEU A 244 -1.46 13.70 15.11
CA LEU A 244 -0.88 14.40 13.97
C LEU A 244 -0.36 13.37 12.97
N ILE A 245 -0.74 13.53 11.70
CA ILE A 245 -0.27 12.69 10.60
C ILE A 245 0.25 13.60 9.48
N SER A 246 1.54 13.49 9.18
CA SER A 246 2.14 14.11 8.00
C SER A 246 1.85 13.27 6.76
N MET A 247 1.25 13.91 5.75
CA MET A 247 0.98 13.32 4.45
C MET A 247 2.19 13.44 3.51
N GLY A 248 2.89 14.58 3.53
CA GLY A 248 4.00 14.84 2.62
C GLY A 248 3.54 15.03 1.17
N GLY A 249 2.44 15.74 0.96
CA GLY A 249 1.76 15.87 -0.33
C GLY A 249 0.58 14.90 -0.46
N VAL A 250 0.40 14.31 -1.66
CA VAL A 250 -0.71 13.36 -1.91
C VAL A 250 -0.52 12.10 -1.08
N PRO A 251 -1.49 11.73 -0.22
CA PRO A 251 -1.29 10.66 0.74
C PRO A 251 -1.18 9.28 0.05
N SER A 252 -0.16 8.55 0.47
CA SER A 252 0.17 7.20 0.06
C SER A 252 -0.96 6.21 0.37
N ARG A 253 -0.92 5.01 -0.23
CA ARG A 253 -1.96 3.99 0.03
C ARG A 253 -1.92 3.56 1.49
N ALA A 254 -0.74 3.40 2.06
CA ALA A 254 -0.58 3.03 3.46
C ALA A 254 -1.16 4.09 4.42
N GLN A 255 -0.85 5.37 4.18
CA GLN A 255 -1.37 6.50 4.99
C GLN A 255 -2.90 6.56 4.94
N ARG A 256 -3.49 6.46 3.74
CA ARG A 256 -4.96 6.47 3.57
C ARG A 256 -5.63 5.31 4.28
N ARG A 257 -5.08 4.09 4.15
CA ARG A 257 -5.62 2.91 4.85
C ARG A 257 -5.50 3.06 6.36
N PHE A 258 -4.36 3.55 6.85
CA PHE A 258 -4.12 3.79 8.26
C PHE A 258 -5.15 4.77 8.85
N MET A 259 -5.31 5.94 8.22
CA MET A 259 -6.30 6.94 8.63
C MET A 259 -7.72 6.39 8.60
N ARG A 260 -8.08 5.63 7.56
CA ARG A 260 -9.39 5.02 7.45
C ARG A 260 -9.66 4.02 8.58
N ARG A 261 -8.72 3.14 8.87
CA ARG A 261 -8.85 2.16 9.97
C ARG A 261 -8.98 2.87 11.32
N LEU A 262 -8.13 3.86 11.57
CA LEU A 262 -8.15 4.62 12.82
C LEU A 262 -9.49 5.35 13.01
N SER A 263 -10.03 5.96 11.95
CA SER A 263 -11.33 6.63 11.98
C SER A 263 -12.50 5.64 12.15
N ASP A 264 -12.48 4.48 11.51
CA ASP A 264 -13.57 3.50 11.62
C ASP A 264 -13.57 2.77 12.98
N GLU A 265 -12.40 2.35 13.46
CA GLU A 265 -12.26 1.58 14.71
C GLU A 265 -12.47 2.44 15.96
N LYS A 266 -11.97 3.68 15.93
CA LYS A 266 -12.03 4.60 17.08
C LYS A 266 -13.07 5.70 16.91
N LYS A 267 -13.79 5.72 15.78
CA LYS A 267 -14.82 6.72 15.45
C LYS A 267 -14.29 8.17 15.52
N LEU A 268 -13.01 8.36 15.22
CA LEU A 268 -12.37 9.68 15.28
C LEU A 268 -12.64 10.47 14.00
N PRO A 269 -13.04 11.76 14.11
CA PRO A 269 -13.08 12.66 12.97
C PRO A 269 -11.67 12.95 12.46
N ILE A 270 -11.54 13.08 11.14
CA ILE A 270 -10.28 13.44 10.48
C ILE A 270 -10.43 14.85 9.92
N TYR A 271 -9.56 15.74 10.35
CA TYR A 271 -9.42 17.11 9.85
C TYR A 271 -8.20 17.20 8.95
N CYS A 272 -8.39 17.73 7.74
CA CYS A 272 -7.31 17.89 6.77
C CYS A 272 -6.87 19.35 6.75
N PHE A 273 -5.58 19.56 7.04
CA PHE A 273 -4.90 20.84 6.98
C PHE A 273 -3.94 20.83 5.78
N VAL A 274 -4.37 21.48 4.70
CA VAL A 274 -3.66 21.57 3.42
C VAL A 274 -3.55 23.01 2.99
N ASP A 275 -2.61 23.32 2.10
CA ASP A 275 -2.44 24.69 1.62
C ASP A 275 -3.64 25.12 0.76
N CYS A 276 -3.94 26.41 0.75
CA CYS A 276 -5.08 26.98 0.03
C CYS A 276 -4.76 27.17 -1.46
N ASP A 277 -4.45 26.06 -2.14
CA ASP A 277 -4.25 26.04 -3.58
C ASP A 277 -5.15 24.97 -4.24
N PRO A 278 -5.37 25.05 -5.57
CA PRO A 278 -6.14 24.05 -6.28
C PRO A 278 -5.57 22.62 -6.13
N TYR A 279 -4.26 22.48 -5.88
CA TYR A 279 -3.61 21.18 -5.74
C TYR A 279 -3.90 20.53 -4.37
N GLY A 280 -3.81 21.24 -3.26
CA GLY A 280 -4.15 20.82 -1.91
C GLY A 280 -5.62 20.41 -1.83
N ILE A 281 -6.51 21.24 -2.35
CA ILE A 281 -7.95 20.95 -2.31
C ILE A 281 -8.32 19.80 -3.28
N ALA A 282 -7.90 19.89 -4.56
CA ALA A 282 -8.37 18.96 -5.59
C ALA A 282 -7.56 17.66 -5.71
N ASN A 283 -6.29 17.64 -5.30
CA ASN A 283 -5.45 16.44 -5.36
C ASN A 283 -5.21 15.80 -3.99
N ILE A 284 -4.98 16.58 -2.93
CA ILE A 284 -4.66 16.00 -1.61
C ILE A 284 -5.93 15.67 -0.83
N TYR A 285 -6.72 16.68 -0.47
CA TYR A 285 -7.95 16.50 0.29
C TYR A 285 -8.97 15.61 -0.44
N ARG A 286 -9.21 15.86 -1.73
CA ARG A 286 -10.12 15.06 -2.54
C ARG A 286 -9.70 13.58 -2.62
N THR A 287 -8.41 13.29 -2.77
CA THR A 287 -7.91 11.90 -2.85
C THR A 287 -8.05 11.18 -1.52
N LEU A 288 -7.89 11.88 -0.39
CA LEU A 288 -8.14 11.31 0.92
C LEU A 288 -9.63 11.00 1.13
N LYS A 289 -10.52 11.93 0.73
CA LYS A 289 -11.96 11.81 0.98
C LYS A 289 -12.67 10.86 0.02
N VAL A 290 -12.47 11.04 -1.28
CA VAL A 290 -13.25 10.38 -2.34
C VAL A 290 -12.43 9.36 -3.13
N GLY A 291 -11.09 9.48 -3.06
CA GLY A 291 -10.17 8.58 -3.76
C GLY A 291 -9.86 9.01 -5.18
N SER A 292 -9.06 8.18 -5.85
CA SER A 292 -8.70 8.40 -7.26
C SER A 292 -9.66 7.65 -8.18
N GLY A 293 -10.13 8.30 -9.24
CA GLY A 293 -11.04 7.67 -10.20
C GLY A 293 -10.39 6.51 -10.96
N ASN A 294 -9.09 6.58 -11.25
CA ASN A 294 -8.34 5.49 -11.89
C ASN A 294 -8.16 4.26 -10.96
N ALA A 295 -8.44 4.44 -9.66
CA ALA A 295 -8.31 3.42 -8.64
C ALA A 295 -9.65 3.22 -7.90
N ALA A 296 -10.78 3.38 -8.60
CA ALA A 296 -12.10 3.21 -8.00
C ALA A 296 -12.32 1.83 -7.34
N HIS A 297 -11.60 0.81 -7.80
CA HIS A 297 -11.64 -0.54 -7.23
C HIS A 297 -11.11 -0.62 -5.80
N ILE A 298 -10.19 0.28 -5.42
CA ILE A 298 -9.63 0.32 -4.06
C ILE A 298 -10.33 1.34 -3.17
N ASN A 299 -11.08 2.30 -3.72
CA ASN A 299 -11.56 3.44 -2.95
C ASN A 299 -12.41 3.06 -1.73
N ARG A 300 -13.17 1.95 -1.81
CA ARG A 300 -13.89 1.38 -0.65
C ARG A 300 -13.01 1.15 0.59
N PHE A 301 -11.75 0.76 0.40
CA PHE A 301 -10.84 0.38 1.48
C PHE A 301 -9.97 1.54 2.00
N PHE A 302 -9.67 2.51 1.15
CA PHE A 302 -8.68 3.55 1.43
C PHE A 302 -9.29 4.94 1.64
N CYS A 303 -10.49 5.22 1.12
CA CYS A 303 -11.07 6.55 1.25
C CYS A 303 -11.62 6.79 2.64
N VAL A 304 -11.57 8.04 3.10
CA VAL A 304 -12.16 8.49 4.36
C VAL A 304 -13.29 9.50 4.06
N PRO A 305 -14.52 9.05 3.82
CA PRO A 305 -15.65 9.93 3.53
C PRO A 305 -15.92 10.98 4.61
N LYS A 306 -15.61 10.64 5.86
CA LYS A 306 -15.79 11.51 7.04
C LYS A 306 -14.71 12.59 7.19
N ALA A 307 -13.73 12.63 6.29
CA ALA A 307 -12.69 13.65 6.32
C ALA A 307 -13.28 15.04 6.05
N GLN A 308 -13.02 15.97 6.97
CA GLN A 308 -13.43 17.36 6.89
C GLN A 308 -12.22 18.21 6.51
N PHE A 309 -12.43 19.15 5.60
CA PHE A 309 -11.42 20.14 5.28
C PHE A 309 -11.45 21.20 6.39
N LEU A 310 -10.33 21.37 7.08
CA LEU A 310 -10.19 22.32 8.17
C LEU A 310 -9.72 23.68 7.66
N GLY A 311 -8.80 23.68 6.70
CA GLY A 311 -8.19 24.88 6.15
C GLY A 311 -6.81 24.57 5.57
N VAL A 312 -6.12 25.54 5.01
CA VAL A 312 -6.49 26.97 4.94
C VAL A 312 -7.59 27.18 3.90
N THR A 313 -8.71 27.80 4.27
CA THR A 313 -9.78 28.15 3.33
C THR A 313 -9.54 29.52 2.70
N PRO A 314 -10.15 29.83 1.53
CA PRO A 314 -10.07 31.18 0.96
C PRO A 314 -10.54 32.28 1.92
N GLN A 315 -11.52 31.97 2.78
CA GLN A 315 -12.02 32.90 3.78
C GLN A 315 -10.99 33.12 4.91
N ASP A 316 -10.29 32.06 5.34
CA ASP A 316 -9.25 32.18 6.37
C ASP A 316 -8.12 33.11 5.93
N ILE A 317 -7.80 33.17 4.63
CA ILE A 317 -6.79 34.11 4.12
C ILE A 317 -7.19 35.56 4.39
N ILE A 318 -8.47 35.88 4.17
CA ILE A 318 -9.03 37.22 4.39
C ILE A 318 -9.11 37.51 5.89
N ASP A 319 -9.66 36.58 6.67
CA ASP A 319 -9.92 36.76 8.10
C ASP A 319 -8.63 36.88 8.92
N PHE A 320 -7.61 36.09 8.57
CA PHE A 320 -6.29 36.10 9.24
C PHE A 320 -5.24 36.97 8.54
N LYS A 321 -5.61 37.70 7.49
CA LYS A 321 -4.72 38.61 6.73
C LYS A 321 -3.45 37.92 6.25
N LEU A 322 -3.59 36.76 5.62
CA LEU A 322 -2.48 35.93 5.13
C LEU A 322 -2.12 36.20 3.66
N GLU A 323 -2.46 37.39 3.15
CA GLU A 323 -2.29 37.78 1.76
C GLU A 323 -0.81 37.64 1.30
N ASP A 324 0.14 37.95 2.19
CA ASP A 324 1.58 37.85 1.94
C ASP A 324 2.11 36.40 1.87
N ALA A 325 1.35 35.43 2.38
CA ALA A 325 1.72 34.02 2.40
C ALA A 325 1.15 33.23 1.22
N THR A 326 0.45 33.91 0.30
CA THR A 326 -0.14 33.31 -0.90
C THR A 326 0.69 33.61 -2.13
N HIS A 327 0.81 32.63 -3.03
CA HIS A 327 1.41 32.88 -4.35
C HIS A 327 0.37 33.59 -5.25
N PRO A 328 0.79 34.58 -6.06
CA PRO A 328 -0.10 35.14 -7.07
C PRO A 328 -0.56 34.02 -8.01
N LEU A 329 -1.87 33.95 -8.21
CA LEU A 329 -2.55 32.93 -9.01
C LEU A 329 -2.18 32.99 -10.50
#